data_AF-A0A965PGI1-F1
#
_entry.id   AF-A0A965PGI1-F1
#
_cell.length_a   1.000
_cell.length_b   1.000
_cell.length_c   1.000
_cell.angle_alpha   90.00
_cell.angle_beta   90.00
_cell.angle_gamma   90.00
#
_symmetry.space_group_name_H-M   'P 1'
#
loop_
_entity.id
_entity.type
_entity.pdbx_description
1 polymer ?
#
loop_
_entity_poly.entity_id
_entity_poly.type
_entity_poly.pdbx_seq_one_letter_code
_entity_poly.pdbx_strand_id
1 'polypeptide(L)'
;MKIKLLQIFTNWPTLQKVAAFEIDAASAIRLSRFMMAAQQELELIENARQKLIQRYGIELDGKWQITPDHHQDFLAAFNTILQDKIEIYDPRLSSGILDGQRLSAVDFFAIAWLFDRDSMIGLIETVDPESQREE
;
A
#
# COMPACT_ATOMS: atom_id res chain seq x y z
N MET A 1 12.47 0.47 4.54
CA MET A 1 11.41 -0.35 5.19
C MET A 1 10.93 -1.43 4.21
N LYS A 2 10.41 -2.57 4.69
CA LYS A 2 9.84 -3.61 3.81
C LYS A 2 8.31 -3.55 3.79
N ILE A 3 7.70 -3.45 2.61
CA ILE A 3 6.23 -3.47 2.42
C ILE A 3 5.82 -4.36 1.26
N LYS A 4 4.58 -4.82 1.28
CA LYS A 4 3.97 -5.47 0.12
C LYS A 4 3.58 -4.43 -0.93
N LEU A 5 3.76 -4.76 -2.21
CA LEU A 5 3.27 -3.93 -3.32
C LEU A 5 1.76 -3.67 -3.23
N LEU A 6 1.00 -4.64 -2.70
CA LEU A 6 -0.42 -4.48 -2.38
C LEU A 6 -0.69 -3.23 -1.54
N GLN A 7 0.13 -2.94 -0.52
CA GLN A 7 -0.08 -1.80 0.37
C GLN A 7 0.09 -0.47 -0.34
N ILE A 8 0.96 -0.37 -1.35
CA ILE A 8 1.07 0.82 -2.20
C ILE A 8 -0.16 0.90 -3.10
N PHE A 9 -0.44 -0.19 -3.82
CA PHE A 9 -1.47 -0.23 -4.85
C PHE A 9 -2.87 0.10 -4.30
N THR A 10 -3.29 -0.55 -3.21
CA THR A 10 -4.65 -0.37 -2.67
C THR A 10 -4.83 0.96 -1.96
N ASN A 11 -3.75 1.48 -1.35
CA ASN A 11 -3.83 2.67 -0.50
C ASN A 11 -3.35 3.94 -1.21
N TRP A 12 -3.00 3.85 -2.51
CA TRP A 12 -2.50 4.99 -3.29
C TRP A 12 -3.39 6.24 -3.20
N PRO A 13 -4.74 6.16 -3.31
CA PRO A 13 -5.58 7.34 -3.17
C PRO A 13 -5.44 8.01 -1.79
N THR A 14 -5.30 7.21 -0.73
CA THR A 14 -5.11 7.72 0.63
C THR A 14 -3.71 8.33 0.80
N LEU A 15 -2.68 7.74 0.19
CA LEU A 15 -1.33 8.32 0.15
C LEU A 15 -1.31 9.68 -0.55
N GLN A 16 -2.02 9.82 -1.67
CA GLN A 16 -2.17 11.10 -2.37
C GLN A 16 -2.90 12.14 -1.51
N LYS A 17 -3.93 11.73 -0.77
CA LYS A 17 -4.64 12.60 0.17
C LYS A 17 -3.72 13.13 1.27
N VAL A 18 -2.89 12.28 1.86
CA VAL A 18 -1.92 12.67 2.90
C VAL A 18 -0.86 13.61 2.33
N ALA A 19 -0.41 13.37 1.10
CA ALA A 19 0.56 14.23 0.41
C ALA A 19 0.02 15.65 0.15
N ALA A 20 -1.30 15.87 0.23
CA ALA A 20 -1.94 17.17 0.10
C ALA A 20 -2.08 17.92 1.44
N PHE A 21 -1.71 17.33 2.57
CA PHE A 21 -1.78 17.99 3.87
C PHE A 21 -0.69 19.06 4.02
N GLU A 22 -1.05 20.16 4.68
CA GLU A 22 -0.09 21.16 5.12
C GLU A 22 0.66 20.61 6.34
N ILE A 23 1.93 20.31 6.15
CA ILE A 23 2.82 19.73 7.16
C ILE A 23 4.14 20.51 7.21
N ASP A 24 4.92 20.32 8.28
CA ASP A 24 6.22 20.97 8.38
C ASP A 24 7.18 20.54 7.25
N ALA A 25 8.11 21.43 6.91
CA ALA A 25 9.02 21.22 5.79
C ALA A 25 9.87 19.94 5.92
N ALA A 26 10.25 19.55 7.14
CA ALA A 26 11.07 18.35 7.33
C ALA A 26 10.26 17.08 7.05
N SER A 27 9.02 17.02 7.52
CA SER A 27 8.10 15.92 7.22
C SER A 27 7.71 15.89 5.74
N ALA A 28 7.51 17.04 5.10
CA ALA A 28 7.25 17.13 3.66
C ALA A 28 8.40 16.54 2.82
N ILE A 29 9.66 16.81 3.17
CA ILE A 29 10.82 16.24 2.47
C ILE A 29 10.88 14.71 2.62
N ARG A 30 10.59 14.17 3.80
CA ARG A 30 10.60 12.72 4.02
C ARG A 30 9.43 12.06 3.29
N LEU A 31 8.23 12.63 3.38
CA LEU A 31 7.06 12.14 2.67
C LEU A 31 7.26 12.19 1.15
N SER A 32 7.83 13.26 0.60
CA SER A 32 8.06 13.36 -0.85
C SER A 32 9.03 12.29 -1.36
N ARG A 33 10.11 12.00 -0.64
CA ARG A 33 11.03 10.89 -0.96
C ARG A 33 10.33 9.53 -0.95
N PHE A 34 9.48 9.31 0.04
CA PHE A 34 8.66 8.09 0.09
C PHE A 34 7.69 8.03 -1.11
N MET A 35 6.96 9.10 -1.39
CA MET A 35 6.00 9.17 -2.49
C MET A 35 6.66 8.96 -3.85
N MET A 36 7.86 9.50 -4.08
CA MET A 36 8.62 9.28 -5.31
C MET A 36 8.99 7.81 -5.49
N ALA A 37 9.48 7.15 -4.44
CA ALA A 37 9.81 5.74 -4.50
C ALA A 37 8.54 4.89 -4.69
N ALA A 38 7.44 5.22 -4.01
CA ALA A 38 6.18 4.50 -4.11
C ALA A 38 5.53 4.66 -5.49
N GLN A 39 5.66 5.84 -6.11
CA GLN A 39 5.18 6.11 -7.47
C GLN A 39 5.91 5.24 -8.51
N GLN A 40 7.23 5.07 -8.39
CA GLN A 40 8.00 4.18 -9.29
C GLN A 40 7.50 2.74 -9.21
N GLU A 41 7.23 2.26 -8.00
CA GLU A 41 6.70 0.91 -7.78
C GLU A 41 5.26 0.78 -8.33
N LEU A 42 4.42 1.80 -8.15
CA LEU A 42 3.08 1.83 -8.72
C LEU A 42 3.10 1.75 -10.25
N GLU A 43 4.01 2.46 -10.91
CA GLU A 43 4.19 2.40 -12.36
C GLU A 43 4.62 1.01 -12.82
N LEU A 44 5.50 0.34 -12.07
CA LEU A 44 5.89 -1.05 -12.35
C LEU A 44 4.71 -2.01 -12.20
N ILE A 45 3.89 -1.84 -11.16
CA ILE A 45 2.65 -2.63 -10.95
C ILE A 45 1.68 -2.42 -12.11
N GLU A 46 1.44 -1.18 -12.54
CA GLU A 46 0.53 -0.88 -13.66
C GLU A 46 1.04 -1.46 -14.99
N ASN A 47 2.35 -1.36 -15.25
CA ASN A 47 2.95 -1.98 -16.42
C ASN A 47 2.81 -3.50 -16.40
N ALA A 48 2.98 -4.13 -15.23
CA ALA A 48 2.76 -5.56 -15.08
C ALA A 48 1.28 -5.94 -15.27
N ARG A 49 0.35 -5.15 -14.71
CA ARG A 49 -1.09 -5.32 -14.88
C ARG A 49 -1.49 -5.26 -16.35
N GLN A 50 -0.97 -4.30 -17.11
CA GLN A 50 -1.21 -4.18 -18.55
C GLN A 50 -0.70 -5.39 -19.33
N LYS A 51 0.50 -5.90 -19.01
CA LYS A 51 1.04 -7.13 -19.62
C LYS A 51 0.17 -8.35 -19.32
N LEU A 52 -0.36 -8.45 -18.10
CA LEU A 52 -1.29 -9.53 -17.73
C LEU A 52 -2.62 -9.40 -18.47
N ILE A 53 -3.14 -8.18 -18.64
CA ILE A 53 -4.34 -7.91 -19.45
C ILE A 53 -4.10 -8.31 -20.91
N GLN A 54 -2.92 -8.02 -21.48
CA GLN A 54 -2.58 -8.46 -22.84
C GLN A 54 -2.43 -9.98 -22.96
N ARG A 55 -1.98 -10.65 -21.89
CA ARG A 55 -1.78 -12.10 -21.86
C ARG A 55 -3.09 -12.88 -21.71
N TYR A 56 -3.97 -12.42 -20.84
CA TYR A 56 -5.22 -13.12 -20.47
C TYR A 56 -6.46 -12.51 -21.10
N GLY A 57 -6.33 -11.33 -21.70
CA GLY A 57 -7.42 -10.64 -22.36
C GLY A 57 -7.52 -10.98 -23.84
N ILE A 58 -8.63 -10.56 -24.41
CA ILE A 58 -8.91 -10.60 -25.84
C ILE A 58 -9.06 -9.15 -26.30
N GLU A 59 -8.51 -8.83 -27.47
CA GLU A 59 -8.70 -7.52 -28.07
C GLU A 59 -10.11 -7.41 -28.66
N LEU A 60 -10.91 -6.47 -28.14
CA LEU A 60 -12.26 -6.16 -28.58
C LEU A 60 -12.33 -4.64 -28.85
N ASP A 61 -12.64 -4.26 -30.08
CA ASP A 61 -12.74 -2.85 -30.51
C ASP A 61 -11.50 -2.00 -30.18
N GLY A 62 -10.30 -2.58 -30.36
CA GLY A 62 -9.02 -1.92 -30.06
C GLY A 62 -8.72 -1.78 -28.57
N LYS A 63 -9.44 -2.50 -27.70
CA LYS A 63 -9.21 -2.54 -26.25
C LYS A 63 -9.05 -3.97 -25.77
N TRP A 64 -8.01 -4.23 -24.99
CA TRP A 64 -7.80 -5.51 -24.34
C TRP A 64 -8.74 -5.64 -23.13
N GLN A 65 -9.55 -6.69 -23.11
CA GLN A 65 -10.47 -6.99 -22.01
C GLN A 65 -10.32 -8.43 -21.55
N ILE A 66 -10.29 -8.64 -20.24
CA ILE A 66 -10.22 -9.98 -19.65
C ILE A 66 -11.61 -10.60 -19.69
N THR A 67 -11.72 -11.77 -20.31
CA THR A 67 -12.97 -12.53 -20.34
C THR A 67 -13.24 -13.21 -19.00
N PRO A 68 -14.51 -13.56 -18.71
CA PRO A 68 -14.84 -14.30 -17.49
C PRO A 68 -14.02 -15.59 -17.29
N ASP A 69 -13.72 -16.28 -18.40
CA ASP A 69 -12.96 -17.54 -18.40
C ASP A 69 -11.51 -17.37 -17.91
N HIS A 70 -10.90 -16.21 -18.16
CA HIS A 70 -9.52 -15.91 -17.75
C HIS A 70 -9.42 -14.97 -16.55
N HIS A 71 -10.55 -14.56 -15.98
CA HIS A 71 -10.59 -13.61 -14.87
C HIS A 71 -9.87 -14.14 -13.63
N GLN A 72 -10.07 -15.41 -13.30
CA GLN A 72 -9.41 -16.04 -12.14
C GLN A 72 -7.89 -16.17 -12.35
N ASP A 73 -7.44 -16.56 -13.54
CA ASP A 73 -6.02 -16.68 -13.87
C ASP A 73 -5.31 -15.32 -13.82
N PHE A 74 -5.97 -14.28 -14.36
CA PHE A 74 -5.50 -12.91 -14.24
C PHE A 74 -5.36 -12.48 -12.79
N LEU A 75 -6.41 -12.68 -11.97
CA LEU A 75 -6.38 -12.30 -10.56
C LEU A 75 -5.31 -13.05 -9.79
N ALA A 76 -5.15 -14.35 -10.01
CA ALA A 76 -4.12 -15.15 -9.36
C ALA A 76 -2.70 -14.65 -9.72
N ALA A 77 -2.45 -14.39 -11.00
CA ALA A 77 -1.17 -13.87 -11.46
C ALA A 77 -0.90 -12.47 -10.92
N PHE A 78 -1.89 -11.58 -10.94
CA PHE A 78 -1.74 -10.21 -10.46
C PHE A 78 -1.57 -10.15 -8.94
N ASN A 79 -2.36 -10.94 -8.20
CA ASN A 79 -2.21 -11.05 -6.75
C ASN A 79 -0.83 -11.57 -6.35
N THR A 80 -0.25 -12.50 -7.13
CA THR A 80 1.12 -12.98 -6.88
C THR A 80 2.11 -11.82 -6.91
N ILE A 81 2.04 -10.94 -7.91
CA ILE A 81 2.87 -9.73 -8.00
C ILE A 81 2.62 -8.82 -6.79
N LEU A 82 1.35 -8.57 -6.44
CA LEU A 82 1.02 -7.67 -5.33
C LEU A 82 1.49 -8.20 -3.96
N GLN A 83 1.70 -9.52 -3.81
CA GLN A 83 2.23 -10.08 -2.56
C GLN A 83 3.75 -9.88 -2.39
N ASP A 84 4.47 -9.49 -3.44
CA ASP A 84 5.91 -9.27 -3.36
C ASP A 84 6.25 -8.16 -2.35
N LYS A 85 7.30 -8.43 -1.57
CA LYS A 85 7.83 -7.49 -0.59
C LYS A 85 9.00 -6.74 -1.20
N ILE A 86 8.90 -5.42 -1.23
CA ILE A 86 9.96 -4.54 -1.69
C ILE A 86 10.57 -3.77 -0.52
N GLU A 87 11.82 -3.34 -0.71
CA GLU A 87 12.45 -2.38 0.18
C GLU A 87 12.28 -0.97 -0.38
N ILE A 88 11.60 -0.11 0.38
CA ILE A 88 11.31 1.27 0.01
C ILE A 88 11.86 2.23 1.05
N TYR A 89 12.12 3.47 0.65
CA TYR A 89 12.47 4.54 1.58
C TYR A 89 11.47 4.60 2.74
N ASP A 90 11.96 4.76 3.97
CA ASP A 90 11.11 4.88 5.14
C ASP A 90 11.02 6.34 5.58
N PRO A 91 9.85 7.00 5.47
CA PRO A 91 9.74 8.41 5.78
C PRO A 91 9.76 8.70 7.29
N ARG A 92 9.60 7.68 8.15
CA ARG A 92 9.56 7.81 9.62
C ARG A 92 8.69 8.98 10.06
N LEU A 93 7.44 8.97 9.63
CA LEU A 93 6.47 10.02 9.95
C LEU A 93 5.91 9.76 11.35
N SER A 94 5.62 10.84 12.08
CA SER A 94 4.82 10.75 13.31
C SER A 94 3.36 11.03 12.99
N SER A 95 2.42 10.44 13.74
CA SER A 95 1.00 10.74 13.62
C SER A 95 0.67 12.22 13.81
N GLY A 96 1.56 13.00 14.46
CA GLY A 96 1.37 14.45 14.63
C GLY A 96 1.25 15.22 13.31
N ILE A 97 1.68 14.66 12.17
CA ILE A 97 1.43 15.30 10.87
C ILE A 97 -0.06 15.30 10.48
N LEU A 98 -0.88 14.54 11.19
CA LEU A 98 -2.33 14.47 11.01
C LEU A 98 -3.07 15.47 11.91
N ASP A 99 -2.36 16.19 12.78
CA ASP A 99 -2.98 17.16 13.70
C ASP A 99 -3.68 18.28 12.92
N GLY A 100 -4.96 18.50 13.23
CA GLY A 100 -5.80 19.46 12.52
C GLY A 100 -6.27 19.02 11.13
N GLN A 101 -5.80 17.87 10.62
CA GLN A 101 -6.22 17.31 9.33
C GLN A 101 -7.48 16.46 9.48
N ARG A 102 -8.32 16.45 8.43
CA ARG A 102 -9.52 15.58 8.39
C ARG A 102 -9.19 14.28 7.65
N LEU A 103 -9.02 13.21 8.42
CA LEU A 103 -8.83 11.87 7.92
C LEU A 103 -9.93 10.95 8.46
N SER A 104 -10.54 10.14 7.60
CA SER A 104 -11.51 9.14 8.06
C SER A 104 -10.76 8.01 8.79
N ALA A 105 -11.45 7.27 9.67
CA ALA A 105 -10.84 6.13 10.36
C ALA A 105 -10.39 5.04 9.36
N VAL A 106 -11.14 4.85 8.27
CA VAL A 106 -10.79 3.90 7.19
C VAL A 106 -9.52 4.33 6.49
N ASP A 107 -9.42 5.61 6.12
CA ASP A 107 -8.20 6.15 5.52
C ASP A 107 -7.02 6.01 6.47
N PHE A 108 -7.19 6.36 7.75
CA PHE A 108 -6.13 6.22 8.75
C PHE A 108 -5.63 4.78 8.85
N PHE A 109 -6.53 3.80 8.94
CA PHE A 109 -6.14 2.39 9.00
C PHE A 109 -5.36 1.95 7.75
N ALA A 110 -5.75 2.46 6.57
CA ALA A 110 -5.07 2.16 5.30
C ALA A 110 -3.61 2.62 5.26
N ILE A 111 -3.24 3.63 6.06
CA ILE A 111 -1.90 4.22 6.08
C ILE A 111 -1.21 4.15 7.44
N ALA A 112 -1.83 3.54 8.46
CA ALA A 112 -1.31 3.51 9.83
C ALA A 112 0.11 2.93 9.89
N TRP A 113 0.40 1.98 8.99
CA TRP A 113 1.73 1.39 8.81
C TRP A 113 2.82 2.40 8.40
N LEU A 114 2.50 3.64 8.02
CA LEU A 114 3.49 4.71 7.75
C LEU A 114 3.96 5.46 8.99
N PHE A 115 3.24 5.33 10.11
CA PHE A 115 3.44 6.15 11.30
C PHE A 115 3.97 5.35 12.49
N ASP A 116 4.69 6.05 13.36
CA ASP A 116 4.99 5.69 14.76
C ASP A 116 5.39 4.23 15.02
N ARG A 117 6.17 3.62 14.13
CA ARG A 117 6.57 2.20 14.24
C ARG A 117 7.47 1.88 15.44
N ASP A 118 8.10 2.90 16.01
CA ASP A 118 8.93 2.79 17.21
C ASP A 118 8.16 3.16 18.49
N SER A 119 6.91 3.61 18.37
CA SER A 119 6.06 3.84 19.53
C SER A 119 5.58 2.50 20.06
N MET A 120 5.75 2.24 21.36
CA MET A 120 5.23 1.04 22.06
C MET A 120 3.69 0.94 22.06
N ILE A 121 3.01 1.70 21.21
CA ILE A 121 1.56 1.82 21.12
C ILE A 121 1.15 1.25 19.76
N GLY A 122 0.89 -0.05 19.73
CA GLY A 122 0.16 -0.67 18.61
C GLY A 122 0.95 -1.70 17.82
N LEU A 123 1.34 -2.77 18.50
CA LEU A 123 1.22 -4.18 18.10
C LEU A 123 1.71 -4.99 19.31
N ILE A 124 1.04 -4.85 20.46
CA ILE A 124 1.11 -5.93 21.44
C ILE A 124 0.36 -7.07 20.74
N GLU A 125 1.11 -8.06 20.28
CA GLU A 125 0.52 -9.37 19.98
C GLU A 125 -0.35 -9.70 21.19
N THR A 126 -1.67 -9.76 20.99
CA THR A 126 -2.56 -10.34 21.99
C THR A 126 -2.15 -11.80 22.09
N VAL A 127 -1.18 -12.08 22.96
CA VAL A 127 -0.90 -13.43 23.43
C VAL A 127 -2.20 -13.85 24.09
N ASP A 128 -2.88 -14.79 23.44
CA ASP A 128 -4.10 -15.39 23.95
C ASP A 128 -3.80 -15.93 25.36
N PRO A 129 -4.41 -15.40 26.44
CA PRO A 129 -4.14 -15.85 27.80
C PRO A 129 -4.51 -17.32 28.03
N GLU A 130 -5.22 -17.97 27.10
CA GLU A 130 -5.50 -19.41 27.16
C GLU A 130 -4.33 -20.29 26.69
N SER A 131 -3.38 -19.75 25.93
CA SER A 131 -2.23 -20.52 25.41
C SER A 131 -1.13 -20.82 26.44
N GLN A 132 -1.27 -20.33 27.69
CA GLN A 132 -0.34 -20.60 28.80
C GLN A 132 -0.91 -21.55 29.87
N ARG A 133 -2.02 -22.25 29.60
CA ARG A 133 -2.66 -23.16 30.57
C ARG A 133 -2.42 -24.66 30.32
N GLU A 134 -1.51 -25.01 29.43
CA GLU A 134 -1.10 -26.41 29.24
C GLU A 134 0.41 -26.56 29.49
N GLU A 135 0.78 -26.64 30.78
CA GLU A 135 1.94 -27.38 31.27
C GLU A 135 1.52 -28.25 32.46
#